data_AF-A0A383AT03-F1
#
_entry.id   AF-A0A383AT03-F1
#
_cell.length_a   1.000
_cell.length_b   1.000
_cell.length_c   1.000
_cell.angle_alpha   90.00
_cell.angle_beta   90.00
_cell.angle_gamma   90.00
#
_symmetry.space_group_name_H-M   'P 1'
#
loop_
_entity.id
_entity.type
_entity.pdbx_description
1 polymer ?
#
loop_
_entity_poly.entity_id
_entity_poly.type
_entity_poly.pdbx_seq_one_letter_code
_entity_poly.pdbx_strand_id
1 'polypeptide(L)'
;MCGIIGYTGHSQALPILIGGLSKLEYRGYDSAGVSVFNENQTHTTYRSAGKLSELQKLTETSKTDGMSGIGHTRWATHGEPTTINA
;
A
#
# COMPACT_ATOMS: atom_id res chain seq x y z
N MET A 1 1.67 6.91 -14.30
CA MET A 1 1.22 5.59 -14.81
C MET A 1 1.26 4.59 -13.65
N CYS A 2 0.18 4.31 -12.92
CA CYS A 2 0.18 3.66 -11.59
C CYS A 2 0.91 2.31 -11.43
N GLY A 3 1.43 2.02 -10.23
CA GLY A 3 2.05 0.73 -9.84
C GLY A 3 1.13 -0.14 -8.99
N ILE A 4 1.18 -1.48 -9.16
CA ILE A 4 0.42 -2.46 -8.38
C ILE A 4 1.37 -3.58 -7.96
N ILE A 5 1.23 -4.06 -6.72
CA ILE A 5 1.87 -5.28 -6.23
C ILE A 5 0.86 -6.15 -5.48
N GLY A 6 0.98 -7.47 -5.62
CA GLY A 6 0.28 -8.44 -4.79
C GLY A 6 1.30 -9.39 -4.16
N TYR A 7 0.97 -9.91 -2.99
CA TYR A 7 1.76 -10.93 -2.33
C TYR A 7 0.83 -11.95 -1.65
N THR A 8 1.20 -13.22 -1.76
CA THR A 8 0.62 -14.33 -1.02
C THR A 8 1.74 -15.32 -0.71
N GLY A 9 1.84 -15.78 0.52
CA GLY A 9 2.93 -16.67 0.94
C GLY A 9 2.89 -16.99 2.43
N HIS A 10 4.07 -17.17 3.03
CA HIS A 10 4.22 -17.58 4.43
C HIS A 10 4.83 -16.51 5.34
N SER A 11 5.32 -15.41 4.77
CA SER A 11 5.85 -14.25 5.51
C SER A 11 4.80 -13.15 5.65
N GLN A 12 5.04 -12.21 6.58
CA GLN A 12 4.18 -11.03 6.77
C GLN A 12 4.12 -10.18 5.50
N ALA A 13 2.91 -9.91 5.02
CA ALA A 13 2.66 -9.27 3.73
C ALA A 13 3.03 -7.78 3.75
N LEU A 14 2.72 -7.07 4.83
CA LEU A 14 2.89 -5.62 4.92
C LEU A 14 4.30 -5.13 4.54
N PRO A 15 5.41 -5.63 5.14
CA PRO A 15 6.76 -5.19 4.77
C PRO A 15 7.14 -5.53 3.33
N ILE A 16 6.65 -6.65 2.79
CA ILE A 16 6.90 -7.06 1.40
C ILE A 16 6.19 -6.12 0.43
N LEU A 17 4.92 -5.79 0.71
CA LEU A 17 4.13 -4.87 -0.11
C LEU A 17 4.76 -3.47 -0.11
N ILE A 18 5.13 -2.93 1.05
CA ILE A 18 5.81 -1.63 1.16
C ILE A 18 7.15 -1.64 0.41
N GLY A 19 7.97 -2.68 0.58
CA GLY A 19 9.25 -2.82 -0.12
C GLY A 19 9.11 -3.03 -1.63
N GLY A 20 7.99 -3.59 -2.09
CA GLY A 20 7.68 -3.68 -3.51
C GLY A 20 7.15 -2.37 -4.10
N LEU A 21 6.31 -1.65 -3.36
CA LEU A 21 5.81 -0.33 -3.76
C LEU A 21 6.95 0.69 -3.89
N SER A 22 8.00 0.61 -3.06
CA SER A 22 9.15 1.52 -3.19
C SER A 22 9.88 1.36 -4.53
N LYS A 23 9.93 0.13 -5.07
CA LYS A 23 10.46 -0.14 -6.41
C LYS A 23 9.55 0.35 -7.54
N LEU A 24 8.27 0.62 -7.22
CA LEU A 24 7.25 1.06 -8.17
C LEU A 24 6.90 2.55 -8.01
N GLU A 25 7.52 3.29 -7.09
CA GLU A 25 7.16 4.69 -6.81
C GLU A 25 7.38 5.60 -8.03
N TYR A 26 8.35 5.28 -8.91
CA TYR A 26 8.55 6.00 -10.17
C TYR A 26 7.34 5.97 -11.12
N ARG A 27 6.41 5.02 -10.92
CA ARG A 27 5.19 4.86 -11.72
C ARG A 27 4.05 5.76 -11.21
N GLY A 28 4.05 6.10 -9.92
CA GLY A 28 3.08 6.99 -9.30
C GLY A 28 3.48 7.31 -7.86
N TYR A 29 3.34 8.58 -7.48
CA TYR A 29 3.77 9.10 -6.17
C TYR A 29 2.78 10.13 -5.60
N ASP A 30 1.59 10.23 -6.21
CA ASP A 30 0.55 11.18 -5.79
C ASP A 30 -0.26 10.64 -4.62
N SER A 31 -0.41 9.32 -4.54
CA SER A 31 -0.96 8.61 -3.39
C SER A 31 -0.56 7.13 -3.40
N ALA A 32 -0.67 6.47 -2.26
CA ALA A 32 -0.39 5.05 -2.12
C ALA A 32 -1.33 4.38 -1.11
N GLY A 33 -1.56 3.09 -1.30
CA GLY A 33 -2.35 2.28 -0.39
C GLY A 33 -1.91 0.82 -0.35
N VAL A 34 -2.16 0.17 0.78
CA VAL A 34 -1.99 -1.28 0.98
C VAL A 34 -3.18 -1.84 1.72
N SER A 35 -3.56 -3.07 1.37
CA SER A 35 -4.56 -3.85 2.08
C SER A 35 -4.03 -5.24 2.36
N VAL A 36 -4.07 -5.66 3.62
CA VAL A 36 -3.55 -6.94 4.10
C VAL A 36 -4.70 -7.75 4.70
N PHE A 37 -4.85 -8.99 4.25
CA PHE A 37 -5.81 -9.95 4.76
C PHE A 37 -5.22 -10.69 5.96
N ASN A 38 -5.98 -10.73 7.06
CA ASN A 38 -5.66 -11.55 8.22
C ASN A 38 -6.31 -12.93 8.12
N GLU A 39 -5.98 -13.81 9.08
CA GLU A 39 -6.46 -15.19 9.12
C GLU A 39 -7.99 -15.30 9.27
N ASN A 40 -8.64 -14.26 9.82
CA ASN A 40 -10.08 -14.20 9.99
C ASN A 40 -10.82 -13.76 8.71
N GLN A 41 -10.15 -13.76 7.56
CA GLN A 41 -10.68 -13.31 6.26
C GLN A 41 -11.15 -11.85 6.27
N THR A 42 -10.70 -11.06 7.25
CA THR A 42 -10.89 -9.61 7.27
C THR A 42 -9.62 -8.93 6.76
N HIS A 43 -9.72 -7.66 6.35
CA HIS A 43 -8.58 -6.93 5.84
C HIS A 43 -8.39 -5.61 6.58
N THR A 44 -7.13 -5.21 6.71
CA THR A 44 -6.74 -3.88 7.21
C THR A 44 -6.17 -3.09 6.05
N THR A 45 -6.69 -1.88 5.84
CA THR A 45 -6.28 -1.02 4.72
C THR A 45 -5.65 0.27 5.24
N TYR A 46 -4.47 0.59 4.71
CA TYR A 46 -3.79 1.87 4.90
C TYR A 46 -3.76 2.61 3.58
N ARG A 47 -4.04 3.91 3.63
CA ARG A 47 -4.06 4.80 2.47
C ARG A 47 -3.46 6.13 2.87
N SER A 48 -2.73 6.75 1.96
CA SER A 48 -2.22 8.11 2.13
C SER A 48 -2.17 8.84 0.79
N ALA A 49 -2.55 10.11 0.79
CA ALA A 49 -2.08 11.04 -0.23
C ALA A 49 -0.57 11.28 -0.08
N GLY A 50 0.07 11.69 -1.16
CA GLY A 50 1.50 11.96 -1.24
C GLY A 50 2.34 10.73 -1.55
N LYS A 51 3.65 10.90 -1.33
CA LYS A 51 4.67 9.89 -1.60
C LYS A 51 4.50 8.65 -0.72
N LEU A 52 5.17 7.56 -1.09
CA LEU A 52 5.13 6.30 -0.34
C LEU A 52 5.61 6.49 1.12
N SER A 53 6.48 7.47 1.38
CA SER A 53 6.95 7.81 2.73
C SER A 53 5.83 8.12 3.72
N GLU A 54 4.72 8.71 3.26
CA GLU A 54 3.57 9.01 4.13
C GLU A 54 2.83 7.74 4.55
N LEU A 55 2.68 6.79 3.61
CA LEU A 55 2.15 5.47 3.91
C LEU A 55 3.08 4.70 4.86
N GLN A 56 4.39 4.79 4.68
CA GLN A 56 5.39 4.15 5.55
C GLN A 56 5.23 4.61 7.00
N LYS A 57 5.15 5.93 7.25
CA LYS A 57 4.90 6.50 8.59
C LYS A 57 3.62 5.96 9.22
N LEU A 58 2.53 5.86 8.45
CA LEU A 58 1.25 5.31 8.92
C LEU A 58 1.37 3.83 9.34
N THR A 59 2.26 3.08 8.70
CA THR A 59 2.42 1.64 8.93
C THR A 59 3.56 1.29 9.89
N GLU A 60 4.41 2.24 10.27
CA GLU A 60 5.65 2.01 11.02
C GLU A 60 5.43 1.33 12.37
N THR A 61 4.35 1.68 13.07
CA THR A 61 3.97 1.10 14.36
C THR A 61 2.84 0.08 14.27
N SER A 62 2.44 -0.28 13.05
CA SER A 62 1.32 -1.18 12.83
C SER A 62 1.66 -2.62 13.23
N LYS A 63 0.70 -3.29 13.89
CA LYS A 63 0.70 -4.74 14.16
C LYS A 63 -0.20 -5.49 13.17
N THR A 64 -0.25 -5.06 11.91
CA THR A 64 -1.06 -5.75 10.90
C THR A 64 -0.47 -7.12 10.61
N ASP A 65 -1.11 -8.15 11.12
CA ASP A 65 -0.78 -9.54 10.83
C ASP A 65 -1.53 -10.02 9.59
N GLY A 66 -0.81 -10.67 8.69
CA GLY A 66 -1.40 -11.28 7.50
C GLY A 66 -0.36 -11.70 6.48
N MET A 67 -0.62 -12.81 5.79
CA MET A 67 0.32 -13.39 4.82
C MET A 67 -0.09 -13.15 3.36
N SER A 68 -1.18 -12.42 3.13
CA SER A 68 -1.65 -12.07 1.79
C SER A 68 -2.15 -10.62 1.75
N GLY A 69 -1.93 -9.94 0.62
CA GLY A 69 -2.37 -8.57 0.46
C GLY A 69 -2.00 -7.97 -0.89
N ILE A 70 -2.44 -6.73 -1.09
CA ILE A 70 -2.20 -5.95 -2.30
C ILE A 70 -1.74 -4.53 -1.94
N GLY A 71 -1.00 -3.91 -2.84
CA GLY A 71 -0.56 -2.53 -2.74
C GLY A 71 -0.68 -1.81 -4.07
N HIS A 72 -0.87 -0.50 -4.02
CA HIS A 72 -1.02 0.37 -5.18
C HIS A 72 -0.29 1.70 -4.96
N THR A 73 0.37 2.20 -6.00
CA THR A 73 0.81 3.59 -6.11
C THR A 73 0.07 4.28 -7.24
N ARG A 74 -0.53 5.44 -6.97
CA ARG A 74 -1.35 6.18 -7.92
C ARG A 74 -0.57 7.34 -8.54
N TRP A 75 -0.80 7.54 -9.84
CA TRP A 75 -0.53 8.79 -10.54
C TRP A 75 -1.89 9.43 -10.86
N ALA A 76 -2.17 10.61 -10.34
CA ALA A 76 -3.40 11.34 -10.58
C ALA A 76 -3.43 11.83 -12.03
N THR A 77 -4.47 11.43 -12.77
CA THR A 77 -4.72 11.92 -14.14
C THR A 77 -5.75 13.04 -14.13
N HIS A 78 -6.83 12.86 -13.37
CA HIS A 78 -7.87 13.85 -13.09
C HIS A 78 -8.24 13.82 -11.61
N GLY A 79 -8.60 14.99 -11.07
CA GLY A 79 -8.90 15.19 -9.66
C GLY A 79 -7.64 15.23 -8.79
N GLU A 80 -7.72 15.96 -7.69
CA GLU A 80 -6.59 16.11 -6.77
C GLU A 80 -6.26 14.78 -6.06
N PRO A 81 -4.99 14.54 -5.71
CA PRO A 81 -4.61 13.40 -4.88
C PRO A 81 -5.19 13.53 -3.47
N THR A 82 -5.94 12.53 -3.02
CA THR A 82 -6.51 12.47 -1.66
C THR A 82 -6.34 11.08 -1.07
N THR A 83 -6.42 10.97 0.25
CA THR A 83 -6.41 9.66 0.92
C THR A 83 -7.62 8.80 0.53
N ILE A 84 -8.74 9.41 0.16
CA ILE A 84 -9.98 8.70 -0.24
C ILE A 84 -9.78 7.98 -1.57
N ASN A 85 -9.05 8.60 -2.50
CA ASN A 85 -8.80 8.08 -3.85
C ASN A 85 -7.42 7.41 -4.02
N ALA A 86 -6.77 7.07 -2.91
CA ALA A 86 -5.51 6.34 -2.86
C ALA A 86 -5.71 4.82 -2.98
#